data_AF-A0A3C0NEH6-F1
#
_entry.id   AF-A0A3C0NEH6-F1
#
_cell.length_a   1.000
_cell.length_b   1.000
_cell.length_c   1.000
_cell.angle_alpha   90.00
_cell.angle_beta   90.00
_cell.angle_gamma   90.00
#
_symmetry.space_group_name_H-M   'P 1'
#
loop_
_entity.id
_entity.type
_entity.pdbx_description
1 polymer ?
#
loop_
_entity_poly.entity_id
_entity_poly.type
_entity_poly.pdbx_seq_one_letter_code
_entity_poly.pdbx_strand_id
1 'polypeptide(L)' 'NQSLRNTPASLTKAVSLRSLGEVLQQVGDLEQSRTTLQESLQIARSLPSAPETAATLLSLGNTVSAQGDTDAALD' A
#
# COMPACT_ATOMS: atom_id res chain seq x y z
N ASN A 1 10.63 -0.96 -8.86
CA ASN A 1 11.14 0.35 -8.41
C ASN A 1 12.14 0.16 -7.25
N GLN A 2 13.34 -0.38 -7.54
CA GLN A 2 14.34 -0.74 -6.51
C GLN A 2 14.94 0.48 -5.79
N SER A 3 14.86 1.67 -6.38
CA SER A 3 15.39 2.91 -5.82
C SER A 3 14.69 3.33 -4.52
N LEU A 4 13.36 3.19 -4.45
CA LEU A 4 12.61 3.51 -3.23
C LEU A 4 12.94 2.56 -2.07
N ARG A 5 13.12 1.26 -2.34
CA ARG A 5 13.40 0.27 -1.28
C ARG A 5 14.71 0.54 -0.54
N ASN A 6 15.71 1.14 -1.21
CA ASN A 6 17.04 1.40 -0.65
C ASN A 6 17.18 2.77 0.04
N THR A 7 16.13 3.59 0.08
CA THR A 7 16.16 4.86 0.84
C THR A 7 15.84 4.63 2.32
N PRO A 8 16.40 5.43 3.25
CA PRO A 8 16.06 5.35 4.67
C PRO A 8 14.56 5.52 4.93
N ALA A 9 14.09 5.00 6.08
CA ALA A 9 12.73 5.24 6.53
C ALA A 9 12.46 6.75 6.61
N SER A 10 11.43 7.20 5.90
CA SER A 10 11.02 8.60 5.86
C SER A 10 9.54 8.69 5.53
N LEU A 11 8.92 9.81 5.90
CA LEU A 11 7.50 10.05 5.57
C LEU A 11 7.29 10.03 4.05
N THR A 12 8.22 10.61 3.30
CA THR A 12 8.19 10.61 1.83
C THR A 12 8.22 9.20 1.24
N LYS A 13 9.04 8.29 1.80
CA LYS A 13 9.07 6.89 1.37
C LYS A 13 7.74 6.18 1.66
N ALA A 14 7.18 6.36 2.85
CA ALA A 14 5.86 5.80 3.19
C ALA A 14 4.77 6.29 2.22
N VAL A 15 4.63 7.60 2.07
CA VAL A 15 3.65 8.21 1.15
C VAL A 15 3.84 7.70 -0.29
N SER A 16 5.07 7.63 -0.77
CA SER A 16 5.37 7.17 -2.13
C SER A 16 4.99 5.70 -2.34
N LEU A 17 5.27 4.84 -1.36
CA LEU A 17 4.86 3.43 -1.39
C LEU A 17 3.34 3.31 -1.32
N ARG A 18 2.66 4.10 -0.48
CA ARG A 18 1.19 4.11 -0.45
C ARG A 18 0.61 4.48 -1.81
N SER A 19 1.08 5.56 -2.43
CA SER A 19 0.62 5.98 -3.75
C SER A 19 0.90 4.92 -4.82
N LEU A 20 2.05 4.25 -4.78
CA LEU A 20 2.32 3.13 -5.69
C LEU A 20 1.34 1.97 -5.46
N GLY A 21 1.06 1.63 -4.20
CA GLY A 21 0.07 0.62 -3.83
C GLY A 21 -1.32 0.95 -4.33
N GLU A 22 -1.74 2.21 -4.27
CA GLU A 22 -3.01 2.70 -4.82
C GLU A 22 -3.05 2.59 -6.35
N VAL A 23 -1.98 2.96 -7.05
CA VAL A 23 -1.87 2.79 -8.51
C VAL A 23 -1.98 1.30 -8.90
N LEU A 24 -1.34 0.41 -8.12
CA LEU A 24 -1.42 -1.03 -8.32
C LEU A 24 -2.86 -1.57 -8.17
N GLN A 25 -3.66 -1.00 -7.24
CA GLN A 25 -5.10 -1.32 -7.16
C GLN A 25 -5.82 -0.95 -8.45
N GLN A 26 -5.57 0.25 -8.97
CA GLN A 26 -6.26 0.76 -10.17
C GLN A 26 -5.95 -0.07 -11.43
N VAL A 27 -4.76 -0.68 -11.51
CA VAL A 27 -4.40 -1.56 -12.63
C VAL A 27 -4.72 -3.03 -12.37
N GLY A 28 -5.37 -3.36 -11.25
CA GLY A 28 -5.79 -4.72 -10.88
C GLY A 28 -4.68 -5.63 -10.35
N ASP A 29 -3.48 -5.10 -10.10
CA ASP A 29 -2.38 -5.87 -9.51
C ASP A 29 -2.49 -5.85 -7.97
N LEU A 30 -3.50 -6.56 -7.48
CA LEU A 30 -3.92 -6.50 -6.08
C LEU A 30 -2.90 -7.18 -5.13
N GLU A 31 -2.18 -8.19 -5.61
CA GLU A 31 -1.13 -8.85 -4.83
C GLU A 31 0.08 -7.93 -4.61
N GLN A 32 0.59 -7.29 -5.67
CA GLN A 32 1.67 -6.32 -5.52
C GLN A 32 1.21 -5.08 -4.76
N SER A 33 -0.04 -4.66 -4.92
CA SER A 33 -0.63 -3.58 -4.13
C SER A 33 -0.54 -3.89 -2.63
N ARG A 34 -1.02 -5.06 -2.20
CA ARG A 34 -1.01 -5.48 -0.80
C ARG A 34 0.41 -5.48 -0.23
N THR A 35 1.37 -6.05 -0.95
CA THR A 35 2.78 -6.11 -0.53
C THR A 35 3.37 -4.71 -0.38
N THR A 36 3.14 -3.84 -1.37
CA THR A 36 3.67 -2.46 -1.38
C THR A 36 3.07 -1.64 -0.23
N LEU A 37 1.78 -1.80 0.05
CA LEU A 37 1.11 -1.11 1.15
C LEU A 37 1.53 -1.62 2.53
N GLN A 38 1.88 -2.91 2.67
CA GLN A 38 2.46 -3.44 3.90
C GLN A 38 3.84 -2.83 4.18
N GLU A 39 4.68 -2.64 3.16
CA GLU A 39 5.96 -1.92 3.28
C GLU A 39 5.73 -0.46 3.71
N SER A 40 4.76 0.23 3.10
CA SER A 40 4.37 1.59 3.54
C SER A 40 3.95 1.60 5.01
N LEU A 41 3.10 0.66 5.43
CA LEU A 41 2.56 0.61 6.78
C LEU A 41 3.66 0.37 7.83
N GLN A 42 4.63 -0.48 7.51
CA GLN A 42 5.77 -0.73 8.39
C GLN A 42 6.58 0.55 8.63
N ILE A 43 6.80 1.34 7.59
CA ILE A 43 7.51 2.63 7.69
C ILE A 43 6.64 3.66 8.41
N ALA A 44 5.36 3.77 8.06
CA ALA A 44 4.45 4.71 8.70
C ALA A 44 4.35 4.49 10.22
N ARG A 45 4.35 3.21 10.67
CA ARG A 45 4.35 2.83 12.09
C ARG A 45 5.66 3.13 12.82
N SER A 46 6.79 3.17 12.12
CA SER A 46 8.08 3.54 12.73
C SER A 46 8.27 5.06 12.82
N LEU A 47 7.36 5.84 12.24
CA LEU A 47 7.36 7.30 12.27
C LEU A 47 6.24 7.82 13.20
N PRO A 48 6.37 9.01 13.79
CA PRO A 48 5.31 9.64 14.57
C PRO A 48 4.21 10.24 13.68
N SER A 49 3.66 9.46 12.74
CA SER A 49 2.63 9.88 11.78
C SER A 49 1.40 8.95 11.83
N ALA A 50 0.47 9.29 12.73
CA ALA A 50 -0.83 8.65 12.77
C ALA A 50 -1.63 8.83 11.46
N PRO A 51 -1.61 10.01 10.78
CA PRO A 51 -2.33 10.17 9.52
C PRO A 51 -1.86 9.21 8.42
N GLU A 52 -0.55 9.00 8.27
CA GLU A 52 -0.03 8.12 7.22
C GLU A 52 -0.34 6.64 7.51
N THR A 53 -0.31 6.26 8.79
CA THR A 53 -0.73 4.92 9.22
C THR A 53 -2.20 4.67 8.86
N ALA A 54 -3.08 5.63 9.17
CA ALA A 54 -4.50 5.54 8.86
C ALA A 54 -4.76 5.48 7.34
N ALA A 55 -4.12 6.35 6.56
CA ALA A 55 -4.24 6.37 5.11
C ALA A 55 -3.78 5.04 4.49
N THR A 56 -2.65 4.49 4.94
CA THR A 56 -2.16 3.21 4.43
C THR A 56 -3.07 2.04 4.78
N LEU A 57 -3.65 2.03 5.99
CA LEU A 57 -4.62 1.01 6.40
C LEU A 57 -5.92 1.08 5.58
N LEU A 58 -6.40 2.29 5.28
CA LEU A 58 -7.55 2.46 4.39
C LEU A 58 -7.27 1.88 3.01
N SER A 59 -6.11 2.21 2.42
CA SER A 59 -5.72 1.68 1.11
C SER A 59 -5.57 0.15 1.12
N LEU A 60 -5.11 -0.46 2.23
CA LEU A 60 -5.09 -1.92 2.39
C LEU A 60 -6.51 -2.53 2.43
N GLY A 61 -7.45 -1.87 3.11
CA GLY A 61 -8.84 -2.29 3.14
C GLY A 61 -9.46 -2.30 1.73
N ASN A 62 -9.19 -1.26 0.95
CA ASN A 62 -9.62 -1.18 -0.45
C ASN A 62 -9.03 -2.31 -1.30
N THR A 63 -7.75 -2.63 -1.13
CA THR A 63 -7.13 -3.77 -1.83
C THR A 63 -7.83 -5.09 -1.50
N VAL A 64 -8.13 -5.36 -0.22
CA VAL A 64 -8.82 -6.60 0.17
C VAL A 64 -10.25 -6.65 -0.38
N SER A 65 -10.96 -5.53 -0.39
CA SER A 65 -12.30 -5.45 -1.00
C SER A 65 -12.25 -5.80 -2.48
N ALA A 66 -11.34 -5.17 -3.22
CA ALA A 66 -11.17 -5.42 -4.66
C ALA A 66 -10.76 -6.87 -4.95
N GLN A 67 -10.01 -7.53 -4.07
CA GLN A 67 -9.66 -8.95 -4.21
C GLN A 67 -10.89 -9.82 -4.09
N GLY A 68 -11.73 -9.59 -3.06
CA GLY A 68 -12.99 -10.31 -2.89
C GLY A 68 -13.95 -10.12 -4.07
N ASP A 69 -14.03 -8.90 -4.61
CA ASP A 69 -14.86 -8.62 -5.79
C ASP A 69 -14.33 -9.32 -7.05
N THR A 70 -13.01 -9.44 -7.20
CA THR A 70 -12.37 -10.14 -8.32
C THR A 70 -12.58 -11.65 -8.21
N ASP A 71 -12.37 -12.22 -7.03
CA ASP A 71 -12.56 -13.65 -6.78
C ASP A 71 -14.03 -14.03 -7.03
N ALA A 72 -14.98 -13.25 -6.52
CA ALA A 72 -16.41 -13.46 -6.76
C ALA A 72 -16.84 -13.34 -8.23
N ALA A 73 -16.11 -12.57 -9.05
CA ALA A 73 -16.38 -12.45 -10.48
C ALA A 73 -15.82 -13.62 -11.31
N LEU A 74 -14.87 -14.39 -10.75
CA LEU A 74 -14.23 -15.54 -11.40
C LEU A 74 -14.86 -16.88 -11.03
N ASP A 75 -15.73 -16.93 -10.01
CA ASP A 75 -16.58 -18.06 -9.64
C ASP A 75 -17.79 -18.24 -10.57
#